data_AF-A0A450V739-F1
#
_entry.id   AF-A0A450V739-F1
#
_cell.length_a   1.000
_cell.length_b   1.000
_cell.length_c   1.000
_cell.angle_alpha   90.00
_cell.angle_beta   90.00
_cell.angle_gamma   90.00
#
_symmetry.space_group_name_H-M   'P 1'
#
loop_
_entity.id
_entity.type
_entity.pdbx_description
1 polymer ?
#
loop_
_entity_poly.entity_id
_entity_poly.type
_entity_poly.pdbx_seq_one_letter_code
_entity_poly.pdbx_strand_id
1 'polypeptide(L)'
;MPRRFNTAGPCLFEDHYMLSPEERLPQVRALIDGKHFFVIHAPRQVGKTTLMRNLSRTLTAEGKYAALTISLESFMEGGPETVMPQLLRKLSWESEYFLPAELQPPAVEKFTGDPLVVFQGYLSAWSAAIDRPLVLFLDEADSVTGPVLLSLLRQLRDGYTARPRPFPRSVALIGLEDVRDYKIQVRPDRETLGTASPFNIKVRSLSMGYFTAAETAALLRQHQKETGQVFTDEAIREILHQSGGQPWLVNALAAQSTTDYDALVQDRTIPVQRTHVLAAREILIERRDTHLDSLVSRLREPRIQRVIEPILTGDATAGDTVYDEDFAYLQNLGLVTVEDGTRRIANPIYAEIIARVLINFVEACIPEPPECAGEDGTLDMMGLIEGFVEFWRENGEIVLRGISYQEAAPHLVFMGYLQRIVDGGRVDREFALGTQRADLVIHYGKTQKEVIELKLIQAPKAVERGLRQVSEYARRLGRDKGYLILFDREATTPWEERGEVEEMETGGVTVVVVRV
;
A
#
# COMPACT_ATOMS: atom_id res chain seq x y z
N MET A 1 0.63 -26.64 -15.97
CA MET A 1 -0.37 -25.57 -16.22
C MET A 1 0.38 -24.36 -16.76
N PRO A 2 -0.23 -23.50 -17.59
CA PRO A 2 0.40 -22.24 -17.97
C PRO A 2 0.61 -21.39 -16.71
N ARG A 3 1.64 -20.52 -16.73
CA ARG A 3 1.88 -19.60 -15.62
C ARG A 3 0.72 -18.63 -15.45
N ARG A 4 0.53 -18.16 -14.22
CA ARG A 4 -0.54 -17.22 -13.85
C ARG A 4 -0.03 -16.03 -13.05
N PHE A 5 -0.80 -14.96 -13.01
CA PHE A 5 -0.59 -13.91 -12.00
C PHE A 5 -0.99 -14.48 -10.63
N ASN A 6 -0.29 -14.06 -9.58
CA ASN A 6 -0.51 -14.63 -8.25
C ASN A 6 -0.49 -13.56 -7.16
N THR A 7 -1.49 -13.65 -6.27
CA THR A 7 -1.73 -12.70 -5.17
C THR A 7 -1.74 -13.40 -3.81
N ALA A 8 -1.67 -14.74 -3.78
CA ALA A 8 -1.75 -15.53 -2.55
C ALA A 8 -0.62 -16.56 -2.46
N GLY A 9 -0.03 -16.70 -1.28
CA GLY A 9 1.06 -17.64 -1.03
C GLY A 9 2.36 -17.29 -1.79
N PRO A 10 3.32 -18.23 -1.87
CA PRO A 10 4.60 -17.98 -2.54
C PRO A 10 4.43 -17.87 -4.05
N CYS A 11 5.11 -16.90 -4.69
CA CYS A 11 5.26 -16.92 -6.15
C CYS A 11 6.54 -17.69 -6.54
N LEU A 12 6.42 -18.50 -7.57
CA LEU A 12 7.42 -19.45 -8.05
C LEU A 12 7.57 -19.18 -9.55
N PHE A 13 8.80 -19.04 -10.06
CA PHE A 13 9.02 -18.71 -11.48
C PHE A 13 8.40 -19.75 -12.43
N GLU A 14 8.32 -20.99 -11.99
CA GLU A 14 7.78 -22.11 -12.76
C GLU A 14 6.26 -22.02 -12.96
N ASP A 15 5.56 -21.42 -11.99
CA ASP A 15 4.08 -21.40 -11.93
C ASP A 15 3.50 -19.99 -12.11
N HIS A 16 4.31 -18.95 -11.92
CA HIS A 16 3.83 -17.58 -11.76
C HIS A 16 4.61 -16.56 -12.59
N TYR A 17 3.90 -15.55 -13.10
CA TYR A 17 4.52 -14.37 -13.69
C TYR A 17 5.14 -13.50 -12.58
N MET A 18 6.42 -13.19 -12.69
CA MET A 18 7.13 -12.37 -11.72
C MET A 18 8.40 -11.75 -12.32
N LEU A 19 8.80 -10.59 -11.82
CA LEU A 19 10.09 -9.97 -12.17
C LEU A 19 11.22 -10.60 -11.37
N SER A 20 12.41 -10.64 -11.94
CA SER A 20 13.52 -11.32 -11.29
C SER A 20 14.09 -10.50 -10.11
N PRO A 21 14.64 -11.18 -9.08
CA PRO A 21 15.37 -10.52 -8.00
C PRO A 21 16.50 -9.60 -8.46
N GLU A 22 17.17 -9.97 -9.55
CA GLU A 22 18.34 -9.27 -10.07
C GLU A 22 17.94 -7.99 -10.81
N GLU A 23 16.82 -8.00 -11.54
CA GLU A 23 16.25 -6.79 -12.13
C GLU A 23 15.76 -5.81 -11.04
N ARG A 24 15.15 -6.35 -9.98
CA ARG A 24 14.55 -5.57 -8.89
C ARG A 24 15.58 -5.01 -7.92
N LEU A 25 16.65 -5.75 -7.67
CA LEU A 25 17.71 -5.40 -6.72
C LEU A 25 19.11 -5.73 -7.27
N PRO A 26 19.56 -5.04 -8.34
CA PRO A 26 20.81 -5.38 -9.04
C PRO A 26 22.06 -5.29 -8.16
N GLN A 27 21.98 -4.53 -7.06
CA GLN A 27 23.10 -4.31 -6.13
C GLN A 27 23.33 -5.48 -5.17
N VAL A 28 22.33 -6.36 -4.97
CA VAL A 28 22.41 -7.45 -3.98
C VAL A 28 23.57 -8.39 -4.30
N ARG A 29 23.79 -8.69 -5.58
CA ARG A 29 24.87 -9.59 -5.99
C ARG A 29 26.25 -9.06 -5.61
N ALA A 30 26.49 -7.77 -5.86
CA ALA A 30 27.74 -7.12 -5.49
C ALA A 30 27.97 -7.12 -3.97
N LEU A 31 26.90 -6.97 -3.17
CA LEU A 31 26.99 -7.03 -1.71
C LEU A 31 27.36 -8.45 -1.22
N ILE A 32 26.77 -9.49 -1.80
CA ILE A 32 27.06 -10.89 -1.48
C ILE A 32 28.51 -11.25 -1.87
N ASP A 33 28.89 -10.90 -3.11
CA ASP A 33 30.24 -11.15 -3.62
C ASP A 33 31.30 -10.41 -2.77
N GLY A 34 30.98 -9.18 -2.35
CA GLY A 34 31.78 -8.33 -1.44
C GLY A 34 31.78 -8.76 0.03
N LYS A 35 31.10 -9.86 0.39
CA LYS A 35 31.00 -10.41 1.76
C LYS A 35 30.31 -9.46 2.75
N HIS A 36 29.43 -8.59 2.28
CA HIS A 36 28.79 -7.58 3.12
C HIS A 36 27.55 -8.13 3.83
N PHE A 37 27.27 -7.63 5.03
CA PHE A 37 25.96 -7.72 5.65
C PHE A 37 25.16 -6.46 5.29
N PHE A 38 23.89 -6.64 4.98
CA PHE A 38 23.04 -5.55 4.48
C PHE A 38 21.60 -5.72 4.93
N VAL A 39 20.81 -4.68 4.72
CA VAL A 39 19.39 -4.66 5.07
C VAL A 39 18.58 -4.38 3.81
N ILE A 40 17.47 -5.08 3.66
CA ILE A 40 16.46 -4.79 2.66
C ILE A 40 15.21 -4.32 3.40
N HIS A 41 14.84 -3.07 3.22
CA HIS A 41 13.59 -2.55 3.74
C HIS A 41 12.63 -2.31 2.60
N ALA A 42 11.36 -2.60 2.80
CA ALA A 42 10.35 -2.26 1.80
C ALA A 42 8.96 -2.21 2.42
N PRO A 43 8.00 -1.51 1.78
CA PRO A 43 6.63 -1.52 2.24
C PRO A 43 6.01 -2.93 2.30
N ARG A 44 4.86 -3.06 2.97
CA ARG A 44 4.07 -4.29 2.90
C ARG A 44 3.68 -4.59 1.44
N GLN A 45 3.62 -5.88 1.12
CA GLN A 45 3.11 -6.39 -0.16
C GLN A 45 3.86 -5.99 -1.45
N VAL A 46 5.13 -5.61 -1.35
CA VAL A 46 5.97 -5.40 -2.55
C VAL A 46 6.63 -6.67 -3.08
N GLY A 47 6.28 -7.84 -2.53
CA GLY A 47 6.82 -9.13 -2.94
C GLY A 47 8.20 -9.46 -2.34
N LYS A 48 8.58 -8.89 -1.19
CA LYS A 48 9.88 -9.12 -0.52
C LYS A 48 10.21 -10.61 -0.36
N THR A 49 9.35 -11.35 0.33
CA THR A 49 9.52 -12.77 0.64
C THR A 49 9.66 -13.61 -0.63
N THR A 50 8.77 -13.36 -1.60
CA THR A 50 8.83 -13.98 -2.93
C THR A 50 10.17 -13.71 -3.60
N LEU A 51 10.63 -12.47 -3.61
CA LEU A 51 11.89 -12.10 -4.25
C LEU A 51 13.09 -12.80 -3.58
N MET A 52 13.11 -12.82 -2.25
CA MET A 52 14.24 -13.35 -1.48
C MET A 52 14.34 -14.88 -1.55
N ARG A 53 13.21 -15.59 -1.50
CA ARG A 53 13.17 -17.04 -1.71
C ARG A 53 13.64 -17.43 -3.11
N ASN A 54 13.22 -16.70 -4.13
CA ASN A 54 13.68 -16.98 -5.50
C ASN A 54 15.17 -16.63 -5.69
N LEU A 55 15.65 -15.58 -5.03
CA LEU A 55 17.07 -15.24 -5.04
C LEU A 55 17.92 -16.33 -4.38
N SER A 56 17.55 -16.82 -3.20
CA SER A 56 18.30 -17.89 -2.53
C SER A 56 18.32 -19.19 -3.36
N ARG A 57 17.19 -19.56 -3.98
CA ARG A 57 17.13 -20.69 -4.92
C ARG A 57 18.09 -20.50 -6.11
N THR A 58 18.10 -19.31 -6.71
CA THR A 58 18.98 -18.99 -7.85
C THR A 58 20.46 -19.06 -7.46
N LEU A 59 20.83 -18.45 -6.33
CA LEU A 59 22.20 -18.46 -5.81
C LEU A 59 22.72 -19.88 -5.53
N THR A 60 21.86 -20.75 -5.01
CA THR A 60 22.20 -22.16 -4.76
C THR A 60 22.30 -22.95 -6.06
N ALA A 61 21.37 -22.75 -7.00
CA ALA A 61 21.35 -23.43 -8.30
C ALA A 61 22.56 -23.10 -9.19
N GLU A 62 23.11 -21.89 -9.08
CA GLU A 62 24.36 -21.50 -9.75
C GLU A 62 25.60 -22.30 -9.27
N GLY A 63 25.49 -23.02 -8.15
CA GLY A 63 26.59 -23.79 -7.58
C GLY A 63 27.64 -22.97 -6.83
N LYS A 64 27.53 -21.64 -6.83
CA LYS A 64 28.51 -20.73 -6.19
C LYS A 64 28.27 -20.56 -4.69
N TYR A 65 27.03 -20.69 -4.22
CA TYR A 65 26.62 -20.39 -2.85
C TYR A 65 25.78 -21.51 -2.25
N ALA A 66 25.76 -21.58 -0.92
CA ALA A 66 24.69 -22.22 -0.17
C ALA A 66 23.80 -21.10 0.38
N ALA A 67 22.64 -20.86 -0.24
CA ALA A 67 21.79 -19.73 0.11
C ALA A 67 20.44 -20.20 0.67
N LEU A 68 20.06 -19.67 1.83
CA LEU A 68 18.81 -20.00 2.52
C LEU A 68 18.05 -18.75 2.93
N THR A 69 16.73 -18.78 2.72
CA THR A 69 15.80 -17.76 3.23
C THR A 69 14.95 -18.36 4.33
N ILE A 70 14.84 -17.67 5.46
CA ILE A 70 14.05 -18.08 6.63
C ILE A 70 13.23 -16.87 7.11
N SER A 71 11.95 -17.08 7.43
CA SER A 71 11.13 -16.06 8.08
C SER A 71 11.28 -16.12 9.59
N LEU A 72 11.36 -14.96 10.24
CA LEU A 72 11.39 -14.81 11.69
C LEU A 72 10.00 -14.56 12.30
N GLU A 73 8.94 -14.52 11.49
CA GLU A 73 7.54 -14.23 11.90
C GLU A 73 7.05 -15.11 13.05
N SER A 74 7.52 -16.37 13.12
CA SER A 74 7.09 -17.30 14.17
C SER A 74 7.63 -16.95 15.57
N PHE A 75 8.51 -15.95 15.70
CA PHE A 75 9.19 -15.58 16.94
C PHE A 75 8.75 -14.21 17.50
N MET A 76 7.45 -13.94 17.43
CA MET A 76 6.85 -12.69 17.94
C MET A 76 6.85 -12.56 19.47
N GLU A 77 7.02 -13.66 20.20
CA GLU A 77 6.98 -13.69 21.66
C GLU A 77 8.19 -14.43 22.25
N GLY A 78 8.50 -14.13 23.51
CA GLY A 78 9.59 -14.73 24.26
C GLY A 78 10.91 -13.94 24.22
N GLY A 79 11.86 -14.39 25.05
CA GLY A 79 13.21 -13.83 25.14
C GLY A 79 14.26 -14.64 24.37
N PRO A 80 15.50 -14.13 24.30
CA PRO A 80 16.61 -14.79 23.61
C PRO A 80 16.84 -16.24 24.03
N GLU A 81 16.62 -16.57 25.31
CA GLU A 81 16.78 -17.90 25.88
C GLU A 81 15.85 -18.94 25.26
N THR A 82 14.65 -18.52 24.88
CA THR A 82 13.66 -19.39 24.26
C THR A 82 13.81 -19.38 22.74
N VAL A 83 14.00 -18.20 22.15
CA VAL A 83 13.98 -18.02 20.69
C VAL A 83 15.26 -18.51 20.02
N MET A 84 16.45 -18.32 20.60
CA MET A 84 17.70 -18.71 19.93
C MET A 84 17.76 -20.21 19.62
N PRO A 85 17.48 -21.13 20.57
CA PRO A 85 17.43 -22.56 20.26
C PRO A 85 16.38 -22.93 19.21
N GLN A 86 15.22 -22.27 19.22
CA GLN A 86 14.17 -22.51 18.22
C GLN A 86 14.59 -22.02 16.82
N LEU A 87 15.32 -20.90 16.74
CA LEU A 87 15.86 -20.38 15.49
C LEU A 87 16.87 -21.34 14.86
N LEU A 88 17.74 -21.97 15.67
CA LEU A 88 18.66 -23.01 15.17
C LEU A 88 17.89 -24.21 14.59
N ARG A 89 16.86 -24.67 15.29
CA ARG A 89 16.01 -25.78 14.81
C ARG A 89 15.30 -25.41 13.51
N LYS A 90 14.77 -24.18 13.41
CA LYS A 90 14.14 -23.69 12.18
C LYS A 90 15.15 -23.61 11.04
N LEU A 91 16.37 -23.11 11.27
CA LEU A 91 17.42 -23.11 10.25
C LEU A 91 17.76 -24.52 9.76
N SER A 92 17.91 -25.49 10.69
CA SER A 92 18.15 -26.89 10.33
C SER A 92 17.02 -27.45 9.47
N TRP A 93 15.77 -27.31 9.92
CA TRP A 93 14.61 -27.85 9.21
C TRP A 93 14.43 -27.21 7.82
N GLU A 94 14.50 -25.89 7.72
CA GLU A 94 14.36 -25.20 6.42
C GLU A 94 15.51 -25.61 5.47
N SER A 95 16.72 -25.84 5.99
CA SER A 95 17.84 -26.30 5.17
C SER A 95 17.63 -27.69 4.58
N GLU A 96 16.95 -28.61 5.30
CA GLU A 96 16.66 -29.96 4.81
C GLU A 96 15.78 -29.95 3.56
N TYR A 97 14.89 -28.94 3.48
CA TYR A 97 13.98 -28.80 2.35
C TYR A 97 14.59 -28.01 1.19
N PHE A 98 15.34 -26.94 1.48
CA PHE A 98 15.80 -25.99 0.46
C PHE A 98 17.25 -26.19 0.00
N LEU A 99 18.05 -26.99 0.70
CA LEU A 99 19.46 -27.22 0.36
C LEU A 99 19.77 -28.70 0.13
N PRO A 100 20.68 -29.03 -0.82
CA PRO A 100 21.28 -30.35 -0.94
C PRO A 100 21.91 -30.82 0.37
N ALA A 101 21.93 -32.14 0.61
CA ALA A 101 22.41 -32.74 1.86
C ALA A 101 23.85 -32.32 2.22
N GLU A 102 24.71 -32.15 1.23
CA GLU A 102 26.09 -31.70 1.40
C GLU A 102 26.24 -30.23 1.82
N LEU A 103 25.18 -29.42 1.69
CA LEU A 103 25.15 -28.01 2.09
C LEU A 103 24.38 -27.77 3.40
N GLN A 104 23.87 -28.83 4.03
CA GLN A 104 23.10 -28.75 5.28
C GLN A 104 24.02 -28.53 6.50
N PRO A 105 23.51 -27.91 7.58
CA PRO A 105 24.28 -27.65 8.79
C PRO A 105 24.55 -28.95 9.58
N PRO A 106 25.51 -28.91 10.53
CA PRO A 106 25.64 -29.96 11.52
C PRO A 106 24.39 -30.08 12.40
N ALA A 107 24.20 -31.27 12.98
CA ALA A 107 23.10 -31.60 13.89
C ALA A 107 22.95 -30.56 15.03
N VAL A 108 21.74 -30.02 15.17
CA VAL A 108 21.42 -28.91 16.09
C VAL A 108 21.59 -29.30 17.56
N GLU A 109 21.46 -30.57 17.90
CA GLU A 109 21.58 -31.12 19.24
C GLU A 109 22.98 -30.93 19.84
N LYS A 110 23.99 -30.65 18.99
CA LYS A 110 25.35 -30.32 19.43
C LYS A 110 25.49 -28.89 19.96
N PHE A 111 24.44 -28.08 19.85
CA PHE A 111 24.45 -26.64 20.15
C PHE A 111 23.43 -26.31 21.26
N THR A 112 23.72 -26.74 22.49
CA THR A 112 22.90 -26.51 23.69
C THR A 112 23.51 -25.49 24.66
N GLY A 113 24.44 -24.67 24.18
CA GLY A 113 25.18 -23.69 24.98
C GLY A 113 24.37 -22.43 25.31
N ASP A 114 25.07 -21.43 25.87
CA ASP A 114 24.48 -20.14 26.24
C ASP A 114 23.73 -19.50 25.03
N PRO A 115 22.43 -19.19 25.16
CA PRO A 115 21.62 -18.56 24.12
C PRO A 115 22.22 -17.28 23.53
N LEU A 116 23.08 -16.57 24.27
CA LEU A 116 23.75 -15.35 23.80
C LEU A 116 24.91 -15.59 22.83
N VAL A 117 25.35 -16.84 22.64
CA VAL A 117 26.45 -17.20 21.71
C VAL A 117 26.13 -18.40 20.81
N VAL A 118 25.05 -19.14 21.12
CA VAL A 118 24.73 -20.40 20.44
C VAL A 118 24.45 -20.22 18.95
N PHE A 119 23.83 -19.11 18.55
CA PHE A 119 23.52 -18.80 17.16
C PHE A 119 24.79 -18.47 16.36
N GLN A 120 25.69 -17.65 16.93
CA GLN A 120 27.01 -17.42 16.34
C GLN A 120 27.79 -18.73 16.14
N GLY A 121 27.80 -19.59 17.18
CA GLY A 121 28.51 -20.87 17.15
C GLY A 121 27.97 -21.80 16.06
N TYR A 122 26.65 -21.90 15.94
CA TYR A 122 25.99 -22.71 14.93
C TYR A 122 26.30 -22.25 13.50
N LEU A 123 26.20 -20.95 13.24
CA LEU A 123 26.51 -20.38 11.92
C LEU A 123 27.99 -20.55 11.53
N SER A 124 28.89 -20.46 12.51
CA SER A 124 30.31 -20.70 12.30
C SER A 124 30.58 -22.16 11.94
N ALA A 125 29.96 -23.08 12.68
CA ALA A 125 30.11 -24.52 12.44
C ALA A 125 29.51 -24.95 11.10
N TRP A 126 28.35 -24.40 10.72
CA TRP A 126 27.76 -24.63 9.41
C TRP A 126 28.69 -24.15 8.30
N SER A 127 29.17 -22.91 8.38
CA SER A 127 30.09 -22.36 7.38
C SER A 127 31.41 -23.11 7.27
N ALA A 128 31.83 -23.83 8.31
CA ALA A 128 33.01 -24.69 8.31
C ALA A 128 32.75 -26.08 7.74
N ALA A 129 31.50 -26.55 7.79
CA ALA A 129 31.12 -27.91 7.40
C ALA A 129 30.88 -28.07 5.89
N ILE A 130 30.59 -26.97 5.19
CA ILE A 130 30.21 -26.98 3.77
C ILE A 130 31.32 -26.43 2.88
N ASP A 131 31.35 -26.85 1.61
CA ASP A 131 32.35 -26.45 0.62
C ASP A 131 32.01 -25.14 -0.13
N ARG A 132 30.84 -24.55 0.16
CA ARG A 132 30.34 -23.32 -0.46
C ARG A 132 30.17 -22.20 0.56
N PRO A 133 30.34 -20.92 0.17
CA PRO A 133 30.04 -19.82 1.06
C PRO A 133 28.54 -19.76 1.39
N LEU A 134 28.23 -19.70 2.69
CA LEU A 134 26.87 -19.59 3.21
C LEU A 134 26.32 -18.16 3.06
N VAL A 135 25.09 -18.02 2.55
CA VAL A 135 24.35 -16.77 2.43
C VAL A 135 22.98 -16.93 3.09
N LEU A 136 22.63 -16.04 4.02
CA LEU A 136 21.35 -16.11 4.74
C LEU A 136 20.50 -14.87 4.48
N PHE A 137 19.22 -15.10 4.22
CA PHE A 137 18.19 -14.06 4.15
C PHE A 137 17.23 -14.28 5.33
N LEU A 138 17.31 -13.39 6.33
CA LEU A 138 16.44 -13.42 7.51
C LEU A 138 15.28 -12.46 7.23
N ASP A 139 14.14 -13.03 6.84
CA ASP A 139 12.92 -12.31 6.51
C ASP A 139 12.11 -11.96 7.75
N GLU A 140 11.36 -10.85 7.66
CA GLU A 140 10.53 -10.32 8.75
C GLU A 140 11.29 -10.10 10.06
N ALA A 141 12.48 -9.51 9.98
CA ALA A 141 13.30 -9.17 11.14
C ALA A 141 12.61 -8.17 12.09
N ASP A 142 11.60 -7.45 11.61
CA ASP A 142 10.72 -6.56 12.38
C ASP A 142 9.64 -7.26 13.20
N SER A 143 9.44 -8.57 13.02
CA SER A 143 8.40 -9.32 13.75
C SER A 143 8.83 -9.77 15.15
N VAL A 144 10.14 -9.88 15.40
CA VAL A 144 10.67 -10.43 16.66
C VAL A 144 10.74 -9.37 17.76
N THR A 145 10.74 -9.83 19.02
CA THR A 145 10.84 -8.90 20.17
C THR A 145 12.19 -8.17 20.20
N GLY A 146 12.19 -6.96 20.77
CA GLY A 146 13.40 -6.13 20.85
C GLY A 146 14.62 -6.81 21.48
N PRO A 147 14.49 -7.53 22.61
CA PRO A 147 15.59 -8.30 23.21
C PRO A 147 16.14 -9.41 22.29
N VAL A 148 15.26 -10.12 21.58
CA VAL A 148 15.63 -11.18 20.62
C VAL A 148 16.39 -10.58 19.44
N LEU A 149 15.87 -9.49 18.85
CA LEU A 149 16.54 -8.78 17.77
C LEU A 149 17.93 -8.32 18.20
N LEU A 150 18.05 -7.72 19.39
CA LEU A 150 19.34 -7.26 19.92
C LEU A 150 20.35 -8.41 20.08
N SER A 151 19.91 -9.56 20.60
CA SER A 151 20.75 -10.75 20.73
C SER A 151 21.24 -11.25 19.37
N LEU A 152 20.31 -11.38 18.41
CA LEU A 152 20.61 -11.80 17.03
C LEU A 152 21.64 -10.88 16.36
N LEU A 153 21.44 -9.56 16.45
CA LEU A 153 22.33 -8.57 15.83
C LEU A 153 23.74 -8.60 16.44
N ARG A 154 23.87 -8.77 17.76
CA ARG A 154 25.16 -8.88 18.44
C ARG A 154 25.93 -10.12 18.00
N GLN A 155 25.26 -11.27 17.95
CA GLN A 155 25.87 -12.53 17.53
C GLN A 155 26.30 -12.51 16.05
N LEU A 156 25.49 -11.91 15.17
CA LEU A 156 25.88 -11.66 13.78
C LEU A 156 27.09 -10.74 13.66
N ARG A 157 27.12 -9.66 14.46
CA ARG A 157 28.24 -8.71 14.48
C ARG A 157 29.54 -9.38 14.88
N ASP A 158 29.53 -10.11 15.99
CA ASP A 158 30.73 -10.71 16.54
C ASP A 158 31.27 -11.84 15.64
N GLY A 159 30.39 -12.59 14.96
CA GLY A 159 30.82 -13.53 13.92
C GLY A 159 31.39 -12.85 12.66
N TYR A 160 30.79 -11.74 12.21
CA TYR A 160 31.27 -10.98 11.06
C TYR A 160 32.67 -10.42 11.28
N THR A 161 32.93 -9.84 12.46
CA THR A 161 34.23 -9.25 12.81
C THR A 161 35.31 -10.30 13.07
N ALA A 162 34.93 -11.54 13.41
CA ALA A 162 35.85 -12.64 13.64
C ALA A 162 36.42 -13.27 12.34
N ARG A 163 35.95 -12.84 11.16
CA ARG A 163 36.49 -13.29 9.87
C ARG A 163 38.01 -12.99 9.77
N PRO A 164 38.82 -13.88 9.19
CA PRO A 164 38.46 -14.93 8.24
C PRO A 164 38.08 -16.29 8.85
N ARG A 165 37.79 -16.39 10.16
CA ARG A 165 37.17 -17.59 10.72
C ARG A 165 35.88 -17.94 9.95
N PRO A 166 35.55 -19.24 9.78
CA PRO A 166 34.33 -19.65 9.08
C PRO A 166 33.10 -19.00 9.69
N PHE A 167 32.36 -18.28 8.86
CA PHE A 167 31.12 -17.59 9.21
C PHE A 167 30.36 -17.30 7.90
N PRO A 168 29.02 -17.09 7.91
CA PRO A 168 28.29 -16.79 6.69
C PRO A 168 28.94 -15.67 5.91
N ARG A 169 29.08 -15.85 4.59
CA ARG A 169 29.69 -14.87 3.70
C ARG A 169 28.87 -13.58 3.67
N SER A 170 27.56 -13.70 3.63
CA SER A 170 26.63 -12.57 3.61
C SER A 170 25.36 -12.92 4.37
N VAL A 171 24.79 -11.92 5.04
CA VAL A 171 23.51 -12.00 5.74
C VAL A 171 22.72 -10.76 5.36
N ALA A 172 21.49 -10.97 4.89
CA ALA A 172 20.52 -9.92 4.62
C ALA A 172 19.43 -9.97 5.70
N LEU A 173 19.21 -8.86 6.38
CA LEU A 173 18.03 -8.67 7.22
C LEU A 173 16.94 -8.00 6.39
N ILE A 174 15.75 -8.57 6.35
CA ILE A 174 14.64 -8.03 5.57
C ILE A 174 13.49 -7.67 6.52
N GLY A 175 12.90 -6.49 6.32
CA GLY A 175 11.78 -6.03 7.15
C GLY A 175 11.08 -4.81 6.58
N LEU A 176 10.17 -4.21 7.37
CA LEU A 176 9.49 -2.97 6.99
C LEU A 176 10.37 -1.72 7.13
N GLU A 177 11.20 -1.67 8.18
CA GLU A 177 11.97 -0.47 8.55
C GLU A 177 13.48 -0.70 8.45
N ASP A 178 14.26 0.39 8.50
CA ASP A 178 15.70 0.26 8.63
C ASP A 178 16.06 -0.25 10.03
N VAL A 179 17.13 -1.03 10.15
CA VAL A 179 17.67 -1.46 11.45
C VAL A 179 18.00 -0.31 12.40
N ARG A 180 18.19 0.90 11.87
CA ARG A 180 18.34 2.13 12.66
C ARG A 180 17.07 2.52 13.42
N ASP A 181 15.91 2.23 12.87
CA ASP A 181 14.61 2.61 13.42
C ASP A 181 14.13 1.62 14.50
N TYR A 182 14.60 0.36 14.44
CA TYR A 182 14.42 -0.60 15.54
C TYR A 182 14.95 -0.09 16.89
N LYS A 183 15.87 0.88 16.91
CA LYS A 183 16.37 1.48 18.16
C LYS A 183 15.25 2.06 19.03
N ILE A 184 14.18 2.57 18.41
CA ILE A 184 13.06 3.22 19.09
C ILE A 184 12.20 2.19 19.84
N GLN A 185 12.06 0.98 19.31
CA GLN A 185 11.23 -0.07 19.91
C GLN A 185 11.96 -0.88 21.00
N VAL A 186 13.29 -0.86 21.03
CA VAL A 186 14.11 -1.73 21.89
C VAL A 186 14.44 -1.08 23.25
N ARG A 187 14.22 0.22 23.44
CA ARG A 187 14.58 0.92 24.69
C ARG A 187 13.46 1.82 25.21
N PRO A 188 13.09 1.76 26.50
CA PRO A 188 12.32 2.81 27.15
C PRO A 188 13.10 4.14 27.12
N ASP A 189 12.39 5.27 27.06
CA ASP A 189 12.89 6.67 26.94
C ASP A 189 13.95 7.14 27.97
N ARG A 190 14.38 6.28 28.90
CA ARG A 190 15.24 6.68 30.04
C ARG A 190 16.69 6.21 29.99
N GLU A 191 17.14 5.49 28.96
CA GLU A 191 18.55 5.07 28.84
C GLU A 191 19.21 5.47 27.52
N THR A 192 19.28 6.78 27.29
CA THR A 192 20.18 7.40 26.31
C THR A 192 21.60 7.51 26.87
N LEU A 193 22.30 6.38 26.96
CA LEU A 193 23.75 6.33 27.06
C LEU A 193 24.28 5.37 25.99
N GLY A 194 24.91 5.93 24.94
CA GLY A 194 25.63 5.21 23.88
C GLY A 194 24.88 5.11 22.54
N THR A 195 25.30 5.93 21.57
CA THR A 195 24.67 6.20 20.26
C THR A 195 24.90 5.14 19.15
N ALA A 196 25.63 4.05 19.41
CA ALA A 196 26.01 3.09 18.36
C ALA A 196 24.96 2.00 18.12
N SER A 197 24.51 1.83 16.85
CA SER A 197 23.69 0.67 16.46
C SER A 197 24.47 -0.63 16.71
N PRO A 198 23.88 -1.68 17.32
CA PRO A 198 24.53 -2.98 17.45
C PRO A 198 24.86 -3.62 16.09
N PHE A 199 24.29 -3.10 15.00
CA PHE A 199 24.54 -3.56 13.62
C PHE A 199 25.39 -2.56 12.80
N ASN A 200 26.40 -1.94 13.41
CA ASN A 200 27.34 -1.03 12.74
C ASN A 200 28.32 -1.71 11.74
N ILE A 201 28.01 -2.95 11.34
CA ILE A 201 28.71 -3.71 10.28
C ILE A 201 27.95 -3.70 8.94
N LYS A 202 26.78 -3.07 8.92
CA LYS A 202 25.94 -2.90 7.73
C LYS A 202 26.60 -1.93 6.76
N VAL A 203 26.75 -2.38 5.51
CA VAL A 203 27.33 -1.54 4.45
C VAL A 203 26.28 -0.74 3.69
N ARG A 204 25.05 -1.28 3.55
CA ARG A 204 24.00 -0.62 2.76
C ARG A 204 22.58 -0.98 3.23
N SER A 205 21.66 -0.04 3.05
CA SER A 205 20.20 -0.25 3.07
C SER A 205 19.72 -0.27 1.63
N LEU A 206 19.02 -1.33 1.23
CA LEU A 206 18.35 -1.40 -0.06
C LEU A 206 16.86 -1.19 0.16
N SER A 207 16.25 -0.31 -0.64
CA SER A 207 14.81 -0.14 -0.67
C SER A 207 14.25 -0.89 -1.88
N MET A 208 13.19 -1.68 -1.68
CA MET A 208 12.42 -2.24 -2.79
C MET A 208 11.18 -1.38 -3.01
N GLY A 209 11.14 -0.67 -4.13
CA GLY A 209 10.01 0.18 -4.50
C GLY A 209 8.85 -0.58 -5.15
N TYR A 210 7.81 0.17 -5.48
CA TYR A 210 6.75 -0.29 -6.38
C TYR A 210 7.28 -0.51 -7.81
N PHE A 211 6.51 -1.20 -8.64
CA PHE A 211 6.84 -1.35 -10.06
C PHE A 211 6.76 0.00 -10.75
N THR A 212 7.82 0.34 -11.47
CA THR A 212 7.82 1.40 -12.48
C THR A 212 6.93 1.01 -13.66
N ALA A 213 6.62 1.98 -14.53
CA ALA A 213 5.89 1.71 -15.78
C ALA A 213 6.57 0.61 -16.63
N ALA A 214 7.91 0.62 -16.69
CA ALA A 214 8.67 -0.35 -17.45
C ALA A 214 8.57 -1.76 -16.84
N GLU A 215 8.64 -1.87 -15.52
CA GLU A 215 8.51 -3.12 -14.76
C GLU A 215 7.10 -3.70 -14.85
N THR A 216 6.05 -2.88 -14.68
CA THR A 216 4.65 -3.29 -14.86
C THR A 216 4.43 -3.83 -16.27
N ALA A 217 4.89 -3.11 -17.29
CA ALA A 217 4.80 -3.57 -18.67
C ALA A 217 5.62 -4.86 -18.91
N ALA A 218 6.79 -4.99 -18.28
CA ALA A 218 7.62 -6.21 -18.40
C ALA A 218 6.92 -7.43 -17.79
N LEU A 219 6.28 -7.29 -16.64
CA LEU A 219 5.52 -8.34 -15.99
C LEU A 219 4.35 -8.80 -16.87
N LEU A 220 3.52 -7.86 -17.35
CA LEU A 220 2.38 -8.17 -18.21
C LEU A 220 2.80 -8.81 -19.54
N ARG A 221 3.93 -8.37 -20.12
CA ARG A 221 4.50 -8.98 -21.33
C ARG A 221 4.87 -10.45 -21.17
N GLN A 222 5.14 -10.95 -19.95
CA GLN A 222 5.39 -12.39 -19.76
C GLN A 222 4.16 -13.20 -20.14
N HIS A 223 2.98 -12.77 -19.70
CA HIS A 223 1.70 -13.38 -20.08
C HIS A 223 1.49 -13.30 -21.59
N GLN A 224 1.63 -12.12 -22.19
CA GLN A 224 1.42 -11.94 -23.63
C GLN A 224 2.31 -12.86 -24.49
N LYS A 225 3.57 -13.04 -24.08
CA LYS A 225 4.53 -13.91 -24.78
C LYS A 225 4.15 -15.39 -24.67
N GLU A 226 3.60 -15.79 -23.53
CA GLU A 226 3.27 -17.20 -23.26
C GLU A 226 1.91 -17.60 -23.81
N THR A 227 0.92 -16.70 -23.76
CA THR A 227 -0.47 -17.02 -24.11
C THR A 227 -0.92 -16.44 -25.46
N GLY A 228 -0.23 -15.43 -25.97
CA GLY A 228 -0.66 -14.63 -27.12
C GLY A 228 -1.74 -13.59 -26.80
N GLN A 229 -2.33 -13.61 -25.60
CA GLN A 229 -3.35 -12.65 -25.20
C GLN A 229 -2.71 -11.30 -24.89
N VAL A 230 -3.11 -10.26 -25.62
CA VAL A 230 -2.50 -8.93 -25.56
C VAL A 230 -3.18 -8.06 -24.51
N PHE A 231 -2.40 -7.33 -23.72
CA PHE A 231 -2.86 -6.14 -23.01
C PHE A 231 -2.64 -4.92 -23.91
N THR A 232 -3.69 -4.16 -24.15
CA THR A 232 -3.57 -2.88 -24.86
C THR A 232 -2.71 -1.90 -24.06
N ASP A 233 -2.06 -0.94 -24.74
CA ASP A 233 -1.27 0.09 -24.06
C ASP A 233 -2.09 0.91 -23.05
N GLU A 234 -3.37 1.12 -23.34
CA GLU A 234 -4.31 1.76 -22.40
C GLU A 234 -4.56 0.90 -21.16
N ALA A 235 -4.74 -0.43 -21.31
CA ALA A 235 -4.89 -1.32 -20.17
C ALA A 235 -3.64 -1.34 -19.28
N ILE A 236 -2.44 -1.36 -19.88
CA ILE A 236 -1.18 -1.32 -19.11
C ILE A 236 -1.06 -0.01 -18.31
N ARG A 237 -1.37 1.13 -18.95
CA ARG A 237 -1.38 2.43 -18.27
C ARG A 237 -2.43 2.50 -17.16
N GLU A 238 -3.61 1.94 -17.38
CA GLU A 238 -4.68 1.90 -16.37
C GLU A 238 -4.31 1.01 -15.19
N ILE A 239 -3.71 -0.17 -15.42
CA ILE A 239 -3.21 -1.03 -14.33
C ILE A 239 -2.18 -0.26 -13.48
N LEU A 240 -1.22 0.42 -14.12
CA LEU A 240 -0.24 1.23 -13.40
C LEU A 240 -0.90 2.37 -12.62
N HIS A 241 -1.86 3.08 -13.22
CA HIS A 241 -2.57 4.18 -12.58
C HIS A 241 -3.34 3.72 -11.35
N GLN A 242 -4.17 2.69 -11.48
CA GLN A 242 -5.03 2.18 -10.40
C GLN A 242 -4.23 1.56 -9.26
N SER A 243 -3.10 0.91 -9.56
CA SER A 243 -2.25 0.24 -8.56
C SER A 243 -1.17 1.13 -7.95
N GLY A 244 -0.83 2.27 -8.58
CA GLY A 244 0.38 3.02 -8.26
C GLY A 244 1.67 2.21 -8.45
N GLY A 245 1.61 1.11 -9.22
CA GLY A 245 2.71 0.14 -9.37
C GLY A 245 2.85 -0.83 -8.21
N GLN A 246 1.97 -0.84 -7.22
CA GLN A 246 2.07 -1.76 -6.09
C GLN A 246 2.02 -3.22 -6.60
N PRO A 247 3.05 -4.06 -6.33
CA PRO A 247 3.16 -5.39 -6.92
C PRO A 247 1.95 -6.30 -6.72
N TRP A 248 1.34 -6.29 -5.53
CA TRP A 248 0.15 -7.07 -5.25
C TRP A 248 -1.05 -6.61 -6.09
N LEU A 249 -1.35 -5.31 -6.13
CA LEU A 249 -2.45 -4.75 -6.93
C LEU A 249 -2.24 -4.95 -8.44
N VAL A 250 -1.01 -4.79 -8.94
CA VAL A 250 -0.70 -5.08 -10.35
C VAL A 250 -1.02 -6.52 -10.69
N ASN A 251 -0.61 -7.48 -9.84
CA ASN A 251 -0.93 -8.89 -10.04
C ASN A 251 -2.44 -9.15 -9.90
N ALA A 252 -3.11 -8.55 -8.93
CA ALA A 252 -4.55 -8.73 -8.71
C ALA A 252 -5.39 -8.26 -9.91
N LEU A 253 -5.11 -7.06 -10.43
CA LEU A 253 -5.80 -6.53 -11.61
C LEU A 253 -5.53 -7.39 -12.84
N ALA A 254 -4.28 -7.83 -13.05
CA ALA A 254 -3.92 -8.68 -14.17
C ALA A 254 -4.55 -10.08 -14.06
N ALA A 255 -4.60 -10.64 -12.85
CA ALA A 255 -5.19 -11.93 -12.55
C ALA A 255 -6.69 -11.94 -12.82
N GLN A 256 -7.43 -10.99 -12.23
CA GLN A 256 -8.87 -10.83 -12.44
C GLN A 256 -9.21 -10.52 -13.91
N SER A 257 -8.29 -9.88 -14.64
CA SER A 257 -8.47 -9.64 -16.07
C SER A 257 -8.30 -10.91 -16.93
N THR A 258 -7.46 -11.88 -16.51
CA THR A 258 -6.99 -12.95 -17.42
C THR A 258 -6.84 -14.35 -16.85
N THR A 259 -6.26 -14.52 -15.66
CA THR A 259 -5.79 -15.84 -15.18
C THR A 259 -6.60 -16.42 -14.04
N ASP A 260 -7.44 -15.63 -13.39
CA ASP A 260 -8.36 -16.13 -12.38
C ASP A 260 -9.46 -17.02 -13.00
N TYR A 261 -10.03 -17.90 -12.18
CA TYR A 261 -11.06 -18.83 -12.65
C TYR A 261 -12.32 -18.10 -13.13
N ASP A 262 -12.62 -16.96 -12.54
CA ASP A 262 -13.69 -16.02 -12.86
C ASP A 262 -13.17 -14.78 -13.60
N ALA A 263 -12.04 -14.90 -14.33
CA ALA A 263 -11.45 -13.79 -15.06
C ALA A 263 -12.42 -13.17 -16.07
N LEU A 264 -12.34 -11.84 -16.22
CA LEU A 264 -13.20 -11.07 -17.13
C LEU A 264 -12.97 -11.40 -18.61
N VAL A 265 -11.74 -11.77 -18.98
CA VAL A 265 -11.36 -12.07 -20.38
C VAL A 265 -10.72 -13.44 -20.47
N GLN A 266 -11.54 -14.49 -20.43
CA GLN A 266 -11.08 -15.88 -20.55
C GLN A 266 -10.63 -16.25 -21.97
N ASP A 267 -11.28 -15.68 -22.99
CA ASP A 267 -10.88 -15.90 -24.39
C ASP A 267 -9.60 -15.12 -24.69
N ARG A 268 -8.52 -15.88 -24.89
CA ARG A 268 -7.17 -15.36 -25.13
C ARG A 268 -7.00 -14.67 -26.47
N THR A 269 -7.95 -14.82 -27.39
CA THR A 269 -7.95 -14.09 -28.67
C THR A 269 -8.45 -12.65 -28.50
N ILE A 270 -9.14 -12.36 -27.39
CA ILE A 270 -9.66 -11.03 -27.08
C ILE A 270 -8.60 -10.25 -26.28
N PRO A 271 -8.20 -9.06 -26.75
CA PRO A 271 -7.24 -8.24 -26.02
C PRO A 271 -7.86 -7.66 -24.75
N VAL A 272 -7.04 -7.55 -23.70
CA VAL A 272 -7.42 -6.86 -22.46
C VAL A 272 -7.40 -5.35 -22.71
N GLN A 273 -8.56 -4.73 -22.54
CA GLN A 273 -8.79 -3.30 -22.74
C GLN A 273 -8.89 -2.58 -21.40
N ARG A 274 -8.78 -1.24 -21.44
CA ARG A 274 -8.94 -0.37 -20.28
C ARG A 274 -10.24 -0.64 -19.49
N THR A 275 -11.34 -0.88 -20.20
CA THR A 275 -12.65 -1.18 -19.60
C THR A 275 -12.64 -2.46 -18.76
N HIS A 276 -11.90 -3.50 -19.18
CA HIS A 276 -11.74 -4.73 -18.41
C HIS A 276 -10.96 -4.47 -17.12
N VAL A 277 -9.93 -3.61 -17.16
CA VAL A 277 -9.15 -3.23 -15.97
C VAL A 277 -10.01 -2.45 -14.96
N LEU A 278 -10.84 -1.51 -15.44
CA LEU A 278 -11.77 -0.77 -14.59
C LEU A 278 -12.83 -1.68 -13.95
N ALA A 279 -13.32 -2.69 -14.68
CA ALA A 279 -14.22 -3.70 -14.12
C ALA A 279 -13.50 -4.59 -13.10
N ALA A 280 -12.26 -5.02 -13.36
CA ALA A 280 -11.46 -5.79 -12.42
C ALA A 280 -11.20 -5.01 -11.11
N ARG A 281 -10.95 -3.70 -11.23
CA ARG A 281 -10.82 -2.79 -10.10
C ARG A 281 -12.07 -2.79 -9.21
N GLU A 282 -13.27 -2.67 -9.79
CA GLU A 282 -14.52 -2.72 -9.00
C GLU A 282 -14.67 -4.05 -8.27
N ILE A 283 -14.44 -5.18 -8.95
CA ILE A 283 -14.51 -6.51 -8.34
C ILE A 283 -13.56 -6.62 -7.13
N LEU A 284 -12.32 -6.11 -7.26
CA LEU A 284 -11.34 -6.13 -6.16
C LEU A 284 -11.80 -5.29 -4.97
N ILE A 285 -12.40 -4.13 -5.22
CA ILE A 285 -12.92 -3.24 -4.16
C ILE A 285 -14.11 -3.88 -3.45
N GLU A 286 -15.03 -4.50 -4.20
CA GLU A 286 -16.22 -5.16 -3.67
C GLU A 286 -15.89 -6.43 -2.87
N ARG A 287 -14.93 -7.23 -3.35
CA ARG A 287 -14.56 -8.51 -2.72
C ARG A 287 -13.97 -8.33 -1.32
N ARG A 288 -13.51 -7.12 -0.96
CA ARG A 288 -12.87 -6.80 0.33
C ARG A 288 -11.83 -7.86 0.71
N ASP A 289 -10.84 -8.07 -0.16
CA ASP A 289 -9.78 -9.04 0.12
C ASP A 289 -9.18 -8.84 1.51
N THR A 290 -8.80 -9.92 2.21
CA THR A 290 -8.40 -9.90 3.63
C THR A 290 -7.32 -8.87 3.97
N HIS A 291 -6.45 -8.54 3.01
CA HIS A 291 -5.51 -7.44 3.18
C HIS A 291 -6.20 -6.07 3.29
N LEU A 292 -7.17 -5.80 2.43
CA LEU A 292 -7.96 -4.57 2.42
C LEU A 292 -8.78 -4.46 3.72
N ASP A 293 -9.32 -5.57 4.22
CA ASP A 293 -9.98 -5.61 5.53
C ASP A 293 -9.04 -5.25 6.70
N SER A 294 -7.78 -5.67 6.63
CA SER A 294 -6.79 -5.30 7.66
C SER A 294 -6.50 -3.78 7.70
N LEU A 295 -6.77 -3.05 6.61
CA LEU A 295 -6.67 -1.58 6.59
C LEU A 295 -7.82 -0.93 7.36
N VAL A 296 -9.03 -1.50 7.27
CA VAL A 296 -10.25 -1.00 7.92
C VAL A 296 -10.06 -0.84 9.42
N SER A 297 -9.52 -1.85 10.08
CA SER A 297 -9.33 -1.82 11.54
C SER A 297 -8.34 -0.73 11.97
N ARG A 298 -7.36 -0.42 11.12
CA ARG A 298 -6.30 0.55 11.43
C ARG A 298 -6.68 1.99 11.14
N LEU A 299 -7.64 2.25 10.25
CA LEU A 299 -8.14 3.61 9.97
C LEU A 299 -8.73 4.32 11.21
N ARG A 300 -9.00 3.58 12.29
CA ARG A 300 -9.43 4.12 13.60
C ARG A 300 -8.26 4.53 14.50
N GLU A 301 -7.02 4.18 14.16
CA GLU A 301 -5.86 4.53 14.97
C GLU A 301 -5.57 6.04 14.87
N PRO A 302 -5.38 6.75 16.01
CA PRO A 302 -5.15 8.20 15.99
C PRO A 302 -3.97 8.64 15.12
N ARG A 303 -2.90 7.84 15.09
CA ARG A 303 -1.73 8.09 14.23
C ARG A 303 -2.04 8.07 12.73
N ILE A 304 -2.97 7.21 12.30
CA ILE A 304 -3.38 7.10 10.89
C ILE A 304 -4.32 8.26 10.55
N GLN A 305 -5.26 8.57 11.43
CA GLN A 305 -6.19 9.69 11.27
C GLN A 305 -5.45 11.01 11.06
N ARG A 306 -4.43 11.30 11.88
CA ARG A 306 -3.60 12.52 11.76
C ARG A 306 -2.93 12.72 10.40
N VAL A 307 -2.76 11.65 9.62
CA VAL A 307 -2.16 11.72 8.27
C VAL A 307 -3.20 11.67 7.18
N ILE A 308 -4.20 10.79 7.30
CA ILE A 308 -5.22 10.59 6.26
C ILE A 308 -6.20 11.76 6.23
N GLU A 309 -6.58 12.32 7.37
CA GLU A 309 -7.58 13.39 7.44
C GLU A 309 -7.18 14.67 6.66
N PRO A 310 -5.96 15.22 6.81
CA PRO A 310 -5.52 16.36 6.00
C PRO A 310 -5.47 16.04 4.50
N ILE A 311 -5.14 14.79 4.14
CA ILE A 311 -5.16 14.32 2.75
C ILE A 311 -6.59 14.22 2.21
N LEU A 312 -7.62 14.03 3.04
CA LEU A 312 -9.02 14.00 2.61
C LEU A 312 -9.65 15.41 2.51
N THR A 313 -9.16 16.37 3.30
CA THR A 313 -9.69 17.74 3.35
C THR A 313 -9.01 18.71 2.38
N GLY A 314 -7.85 18.35 1.83
CA GLY A 314 -7.12 19.20 0.89
C GLY A 314 -5.97 19.99 1.46
N ASP A 315 -5.65 19.78 2.73
CA ASP A 315 -4.51 20.41 3.39
C ASP A 315 -3.29 19.47 3.38
N ALA A 316 -2.76 19.25 2.17
CA ALA A 316 -1.74 18.22 1.92
C ALA A 316 -0.32 18.78 1.64
N THR A 317 -0.05 20.04 2.00
CA THR A 317 1.26 20.65 1.73
C THR A 317 2.35 19.99 2.59
N ALA A 318 3.40 19.49 1.93
CA ALA A 318 4.57 18.95 2.62
C ALA A 318 5.39 20.11 3.20
N GLY A 319 5.03 20.58 4.40
CA GLY A 319 5.67 21.74 5.03
C GLY A 319 5.87 21.67 6.53
N ASP A 320 5.05 20.92 7.28
CA ASP A 320 5.19 20.86 8.73
C ASP A 320 6.08 19.70 9.19
N THR A 321 7.28 20.08 9.64
CA THR A 321 8.37 19.23 10.16
C THR A 321 8.04 18.44 11.43
N VAL A 322 6.82 18.55 11.96
CA VAL A 322 6.40 17.92 13.24
C VAL A 322 5.68 16.56 13.02
N TYR A 323 5.27 16.23 11.79
CA TYR A 323 4.46 15.04 11.46
C TYR A 323 5.20 13.90 10.73
N ASP A 324 6.54 13.86 10.79
CA ASP A 324 7.35 13.00 9.92
C ASP A 324 7.27 11.50 10.28
N GLU A 325 7.15 11.15 11.57
CA GLU A 325 7.13 9.73 12.01
C GLU A 325 5.84 8.99 11.64
N ASP A 326 4.67 9.63 11.84
CA ASP A 326 3.38 9.03 11.46
C ASP A 326 3.26 8.90 9.95
N PHE A 327 3.68 9.92 9.19
CA PHE A 327 3.66 9.85 7.73
C PHE A 327 4.62 8.76 7.23
N ALA A 328 5.86 8.71 7.74
CA ALA A 328 6.82 7.66 7.40
C ALA A 328 6.28 6.26 7.73
N TYR A 329 5.58 6.10 8.85
CA TYR A 329 4.92 4.84 9.18
C TYR A 329 3.86 4.45 8.14
N LEU A 330 2.96 5.37 7.75
CA LEU A 330 1.95 5.05 6.73
C LEU A 330 2.59 4.78 5.37
N GLN A 331 3.69 5.46 5.05
CA GLN A 331 4.46 5.21 3.83
C GLN A 331 5.10 3.81 3.85
N ASN A 332 5.63 3.37 5.00
CA ASN A 332 6.12 2.01 5.21
C ASN A 332 5.00 0.96 5.20
N LEU A 333 3.79 1.32 5.61
CA LEU A 333 2.60 0.49 5.39
C LEU A 333 2.18 0.43 3.91
N GLY A 334 2.66 1.38 3.10
CA GLY A 334 2.30 1.51 1.69
C GLY A 334 0.97 2.23 1.44
N LEU A 335 0.47 2.99 2.43
CA LEU A 335 -0.84 3.65 2.36
C LEU A 335 -0.78 5.07 1.80
N VAL A 336 0.35 5.74 1.97
CA VAL A 336 0.56 7.12 1.50
C VAL A 336 1.85 7.24 0.70
N THR A 337 1.90 8.27 -0.12
CA THR A 337 3.06 8.62 -0.94
C THR A 337 3.22 10.14 -1.01
N VAL A 338 4.37 10.58 -1.53
CA VAL A 338 4.59 11.98 -1.91
C VAL A 338 4.77 12.02 -3.42
N GLU A 339 3.94 12.83 -4.08
CA GLU A 339 4.01 13.07 -5.52
C GLU A 339 4.02 14.58 -5.75
N ASP A 340 5.02 15.07 -6.48
CA ASP A 340 5.26 16.50 -6.74
C ASP A 340 5.24 17.37 -5.46
N GLY A 341 5.78 16.84 -4.36
CA GLY A 341 5.82 17.54 -3.06
C GLY A 341 4.47 17.59 -2.32
N THR A 342 3.46 16.86 -2.79
CA THR A 342 2.13 16.76 -2.15
C THR A 342 1.94 15.38 -1.55
N ARG A 343 1.45 15.32 -0.30
CA ARG A 343 1.11 14.06 0.37
C ARG A 343 -0.19 13.50 -0.20
N ARG A 344 -0.24 12.21 -0.53
CA ARG A 344 -1.41 11.55 -1.15
C ARG A 344 -1.60 10.13 -0.64
N ILE A 345 -2.80 9.59 -0.80
CA ILE A 345 -3.02 8.15 -0.71
C ILE A 345 -2.22 7.45 -1.82
N ALA A 346 -1.63 6.29 -1.51
CA ALA A 346 -0.63 5.66 -2.36
C ALA A 346 -1.13 5.28 -3.76
N ASN A 347 -2.42 4.99 -3.92
CA ASN A 347 -3.02 4.67 -5.22
C ASN A 347 -4.56 4.87 -5.21
N PRO A 348 -5.20 4.97 -6.40
CA PRO A 348 -6.65 5.14 -6.54
C PRO A 348 -7.51 4.02 -5.91
N ILE A 349 -7.03 2.78 -5.89
CA ILE A 349 -7.77 1.66 -5.26
C ILE A 349 -7.85 1.87 -3.74
N TYR A 350 -6.73 2.22 -3.10
CA TYR A 350 -6.72 2.53 -1.68
C TYR A 350 -7.52 3.78 -1.34
N ALA A 351 -7.47 4.82 -2.17
CA ALA A 351 -8.27 6.03 -1.96
C ALA A 351 -9.78 5.70 -1.93
N GLU A 352 -10.22 4.87 -2.88
CA GLU A 352 -11.60 4.41 -2.96
C GLU A 352 -12.01 3.53 -1.77
N ILE A 353 -11.15 2.59 -1.36
CA ILE A 353 -11.43 1.72 -0.22
C ILE A 353 -11.51 2.51 1.08
N ILE A 354 -10.55 3.41 1.32
CA ILE A 354 -10.55 4.27 2.51
C ILE A 354 -11.84 5.07 2.55
N ALA A 355 -12.23 5.69 1.44
CA ALA A 355 -13.47 6.45 1.35
C ALA A 355 -14.69 5.60 1.71
N ARG A 356 -14.88 4.46 1.05
CA ARG A 356 -16.02 3.55 1.30
C ARG A 356 -16.08 3.12 2.77
N VAL A 357 -14.93 2.79 3.35
CA VAL A 357 -14.85 2.37 4.75
C VAL A 357 -15.27 3.48 5.71
N LEU A 358 -14.83 4.71 5.45
CA LEU A 358 -15.18 5.87 6.28
C LEU A 358 -16.65 6.29 6.08
N ILE A 359 -17.20 6.05 4.90
CA ILE A 359 -18.57 6.39 4.52
C ILE A 359 -19.60 5.34 4.97
N ASN A 360 -19.22 4.07 5.12
CA ASN A 360 -20.15 2.99 5.52
C ASN A 360 -20.98 3.33 6.78
N PHE A 361 -20.42 4.08 7.73
CA PHE A 361 -21.17 4.54 8.92
C PHE A 361 -22.22 5.60 8.55
N VAL A 362 -21.88 6.53 7.65
CA VAL A 362 -22.78 7.57 7.15
C VAL A 362 -23.96 6.95 6.40
N GLU A 363 -23.71 5.96 5.54
CA GLU A 363 -24.77 5.29 4.77
C GLU A 363 -25.87 4.69 5.65
N ALA A 364 -25.52 4.17 6.82
CA ALA A 364 -26.49 3.64 7.77
C ALA A 364 -27.35 4.73 8.43
N CYS A 365 -26.89 5.99 8.41
CA CYS A 365 -27.61 7.15 8.93
C CYS A 365 -28.40 7.91 7.86
N ILE A 366 -28.16 7.64 6.58
CA ILE A 366 -28.88 8.29 5.48
C ILE A 366 -30.20 7.53 5.25
N PRO A 367 -31.37 8.22 5.25
CA PRO A 367 -32.67 7.64 4.92
C PRO A 367 -32.73 6.98 3.53
N GLU A 368 -33.90 6.49 3.11
CA GLU A 368 -34.09 6.10 1.72
C GLU A 368 -33.79 7.30 0.79
N PRO A 369 -32.93 7.11 -0.23
CA PRO A 369 -32.55 8.18 -1.13
C PRO A 369 -33.76 8.71 -1.93
N PRO A 370 -33.83 10.02 -2.23
CA PRO A 370 -34.85 10.54 -3.14
C PRO A 370 -34.68 9.96 -4.55
N GLU A 371 -35.80 9.77 -5.25
CA GLU A 371 -35.82 9.31 -6.64
C GLU A 371 -35.27 10.44 -7.53
N CYS A 372 -33.97 10.37 -7.81
CA CYS A 372 -33.21 11.41 -8.54
C CYS A 372 -32.99 11.08 -10.02
N ALA A 373 -33.52 9.94 -10.48
CA ALA A 373 -33.61 9.64 -11.90
C ALA A 373 -34.69 10.52 -12.51
N GLY A 374 -34.30 11.44 -13.40
CA GLY A 374 -35.24 12.18 -14.22
C GLY A 374 -36.05 11.24 -15.11
N GLU A 375 -37.21 11.72 -15.57
CA GLU A 375 -38.12 10.94 -16.44
C GLU A 375 -37.45 10.46 -17.75
N ASP A 376 -36.35 11.10 -18.15
CA ASP A 376 -35.54 10.77 -19.34
C ASP A 376 -34.40 9.78 -19.08
N GLY A 377 -34.25 9.30 -17.83
CA GLY A 377 -33.18 8.40 -17.41
C GLY A 377 -31.83 9.08 -17.16
N THR A 378 -31.80 10.41 -17.07
CA THR A 378 -30.64 11.17 -16.59
C THR A 378 -30.73 11.43 -15.08
N LEU A 379 -29.61 11.74 -14.45
CA LEU A 379 -29.56 12.16 -13.06
C LEU A 379 -29.93 13.63 -12.94
N ASP A 380 -30.98 13.93 -12.19
CA ASP A 380 -31.30 15.30 -11.79
C ASP A 380 -30.35 15.76 -10.67
N MET A 381 -29.29 16.45 -11.09
CA MET A 381 -28.28 16.97 -10.18
C MET A 381 -28.78 18.08 -9.25
N MET A 382 -29.77 18.88 -9.67
CA MET A 382 -30.30 19.94 -8.80
C MET A 382 -31.19 19.34 -7.73
N GLY A 383 -32.08 18.41 -8.09
CA GLY A 383 -32.87 17.65 -7.13
C GLY A 383 -31.98 16.88 -6.13
N LEU A 384 -30.87 16.31 -6.59
CA LEU A 384 -29.88 15.66 -5.72
C LEU A 384 -29.26 16.65 -4.71
N ILE A 385 -28.88 17.85 -5.16
CA ILE A 385 -28.26 18.87 -4.30
C ILE A 385 -29.26 19.43 -3.30
N GLU A 386 -30.48 19.71 -3.74
CA GLU A 386 -31.56 20.20 -2.87
C GLU A 386 -31.90 19.16 -1.80
N GLY A 387 -32.02 17.88 -2.19
CA GLY A 387 -32.20 16.78 -1.25
C GLY A 387 -31.03 16.61 -0.28
N PHE A 388 -29.79 16.87 -0.72
CA PHE A 388 -28.64 16.87 0.18
C PHE A 388 -28.74 18.00 1.21
N VAL A 389 -29.10 19.20 0.78
CA VAL A 389 -29.26 20.36 1.69
C VAL A 389 -30.34 20.06 2.73
N GLU A 390 -31.48 19.50 2.33
CA GLU A 390 -32.54 19.10 3.25
C GLU A 390 -32.06 18.05 4.27
N PHE A 391 -31.42 16.98 3.79
CA PHE A 391 -30.81 15.97 4.64
C PHE A 391 -29.78 16.58 5.62
N TRP A 392 -28.95 17.50 5.15
CA TRP A 392 -27.92 18.18 5.94
C TRP A 392 -28.54 19.01 7.07
N ARG A 393 -29.63 19.74 6.80
CA ARG A 393 -30.38 20.51 7.81
C ARG A 393 -30.93 19.61 8.92
N GLU A 394 -31.51 18.47 8.54
CA GLU A 394 -32.19 17.58 9.49
C GLU A 394 -31.23 16.70 10.30
N ASN A 395 -30.15 16.22 9.67
CA ASN A 395 -29.34 15.13 10.21
C ASN A 395 -27.87 15.51 10.43
N GLY A 396 -27.40 16.64 9.90
CA GLY A 396 -25.98 16.98 9.85
C GLY A 396 -25.31 16.98 11.23
N GLU A 397 -25.94 17.54 12.25
CA GLU A 397 -25.38 17.58 13.62
C GLU A 397 -25.09 16.18 14.18
N ILE A 398 -26.05 15.25 14.01
CA ILE A 398 -25.97 13.90 14.57
C ILE A 398 -24.94 13.09 13.79
N VAL A 399 -24.96 13.17 12.46
CA VAL A 399 -24.07 12.42 11.59
C VAL A 399 -22.61 12.86 11.78
N LEU A 400 -22.34 14.15 11.87
CA LEU A 400 -20.99 14.68 12.11
C LEU A 400 -20.38 14.21 13.44
N ARG A 401 -21.18 14.09 14.51
CA ARG A 401 -20.71 13.59 15.82
C ARG A 401 -20.28 12.13 15.77
N GLY A 402 -20.82 11.33 14.87
CA GLY A 402 -20.53 9.89 14.78
C GLY A 402 -19.25 9.54 14.00
N ILE A 403 -18.68 10.49 13.25
CA ILE A 403 -17.54 10.25 12.35
C ILE A 403 -16.22 10.51 13.09
N SER A 404 -15.25 9.58 13.01
CA SER A 404 -13.96 9.79 13.67
C SER A 404 -13.08 10.86 13.01
N TYR A 405 -13.24 11.06 11.70
CA TYR A 405 -12.53 12.06 10.91
C TYR A 405 -13.32 13.38 10.92
N GLN A 406 -13.22 14.13 12.01
CA GLN A 406 -14.02 15.34 12.28
C GLN A 406 -13.82 16.49 11.28
N GLU A 407 -12.62 16.65 10.71
CA GLU A 407 -12.36 17.68 9.70
C GLU A 407 -12.85 17.26 8.31
N ALA A 408 -12.68 15.98 7.97
CA ALA A 408 -13.17 15.42 6.72
C ALA A 408 -14.66 15.05 6.76
N ALA A 409 -15.30 15.09 7.94
CA ALA A 409 -16.66 14.62 8.16
C ALA A 409 -17.67 15.23 7.16
N PRO A 410 -17.70 16.55 6.89
CA PRO A 410 -18.63 17.11 5.91
C PRO A 410 -18.46 16.53 4.50
N HIS A 411 -17.20 16.35 4.06
CA HIS A 411 -16.90 15.72 2.77
C HIS A 411 -17.38 14.27 2.75
N LEU A 412 -17.09 13.50 3.80
CA LEU A 412 -17.50 12.10 3.92
C LEU A 412 -19.04 11.95 3.92
N VAL A 413 -19.76 12.87 4.55
CA VAL A 413 -21.22 12.85 4.57
C VAL A 413 -21.80 13.03 3.18
N PHE A 414 -21.33 14.03 2.43
CA PHE A 414 -21.77 14.25 1.05
C PHE A 414 -21.41 13.06 0.14
N MET A 415 -20.20 12.52 0.27
CA MET A 415 -19.79 11.34 -0.50
C MET A 415 -20.64 10.11 -0.18
N GLY A 416 -21.09 9.93 1.07
CA GLY A 416 -22.02 8.87 1.47
C GLY A 416 -23.42 9.06 0.95
N TYR A 417 -23.90 10.31 0.95
CA TYR A 417 -25.18 10.67 0.35
C TYR A 417 -25.20 10.30 -1.14
N LEU A 418 -24.15 10.67 -1.89
CA LEU A 418 -23.99 10.29 -3.29
C LEU A 418 -23.93 8.78 -3.51
N GLN A 419 -23.19 8.05 -2.68
CA GLN A 419 -23.01 6.60 -2.84
C GLN A 419 -24.33 5.83 -2.68
N ARG A 420 -25.22 6.29 -1.79
CA ARG A 420 -26.51 5.65 -1.52
C ARG A 420 -27.56 5.99 -2.59
N ILE A 421 -27.47 7.17 -3.20
CA ILE A 421 -28.44 7.67 -4.17
C ILE A 421 -28.18 7.13 -5.58
N VAL A 422 -26.91 6.92 -5.92
CA VAL A 422 -26.50 6.49 -7.25
C VAL A 422 -26.59 4.96 -7.39
N ASP A 423 -27.66 4.34 -6.87
CA ASP A 423 -27.93 2.91 -7.02
C ASP A 423 -28.37 2.62 -8.47
N GLY A 424 -27.39 2.37 -9.34
CA GLY A 424 -27.53 2.29 -10.81
C GLY A 424 -26.50 3.11 -11.60
N GLY A 425 -25.75 4.01 -10.96
CA GLY A 425 -24.60 4.72 -11.56
C GLY A 425 -23.28 4.41 -10.86
N ARG A 426 -22.19 5.04 -11.29
CA ARG A 426 -20.83 4.89 -10.75
C ARG A 426 -20.33 6.26 -10.29
N VAL A 427 -19.94 6.40 -9.04
CA VAL A 427 -19.25 7.62 -8.56
C VAL A 427 -17.75 7.34 -8.58
N ASP A 428 -17.03 7.97 -9.51
CA ASP A 428 -15.57 7.92 -9.54
C ASP A 428 -15.03 9.01 -8.60
N ARG A 429 -14.30 8.57 -7.58
CA ARG A 429 -13.66 9.45 -6.60
C ARG A 429 -12.21 9.66 -7.01
N GLU A 430 -11.88 10.85 -7.46
CA GLU A 430 -10.49 11.24 -7.66
C GLU A 430 -10.05 12.04 -6.42
N PHE A 431 -9.64 11.36 -5.34
CA PHE A 431 -8.98 12.00 -4.18
C PHE A 431 -7.62 12.56 -4.61
N ALA A 432 -7.64 13.68 -5.32
CA ALA A 432 -6.49 14.14 -6.07
C ALA A 432 -6.21 15.62 -5.76
N LEU A 433 -6.04 15.90 -4.47
CA LEU A 433 -5.64 17.22 -4.00
C LEU A 433 -4.25 17.55 -4.55
N GLY A 434 -4.19 18.65 -5.31
CA GLY A 434 -2.97 19.18 -5.91
C GLY A 434 -2.63 18.68 -7.31
N THR A 435 -3.47 17.87 -7.95
CA THR A 435 -3.43 17.72 -9.43
C THR A 435 -4.64 18.44 -9.99
N GLN A 436 -4.60 18.92 -11.24
CA GLN A 436 -5.74 19.59 -11.89
C GLN A 436 -6.90 18.59 -12.16
N ARG A 437 -7.45 17.98 -11.10
CA ARG A 437 -8.50 16.97 -11.07
C ARG A 437 -9.62 17.42 -10.12
N ALA A 438 -10.85 16.99 -10.39
CA ALA A 438 -11.99 17.27 -9.52
C ALA A 438 -12.06 16.24 -8.39
N ASP A 439 -12.55 16.65 -7.22
CA ASP A 439 -12.68 15.76 -6.06
C ASP A 439 -13.62 14.56 -6.35
N LEU A 440 -14.69 14.78 -7.13
CA LEU A 440 -15.68 13.75 -7.49
C LEU A 440 -16.16 13.90 -8.94
N VAL A 441 -16.33 12.75 -9.60
CA VAL A 441 -17.00 12.65 -10.91
C VAL A 441 -18.11 11.62 -10.84
N ILE A 442 -19.36 12.06 -11.01
CA ILE A 442 -20.49 11.13 -11.09
C ILE A 442 -20.62 10.66 -12.52
N HIS A 443 -20.59 9.35 -12.73
CA HIS A 443 -20.94 8.69 -13.98
C HIS A 443 -22.34 8.07 -13.84
N TYR A 444 -23.33 8.67 -14.47
CA TYR A 444 -24.71 8.14 -14.47
C TYR A 444 -25.11 7.67 -15.87
N GLY A 445 -25.67 6.46 -15.96
CA GLY A 445 -25.92 5.81 -17.24
C GLY A 445 -24.65 5.67 -18.10
N LYS A 446 -24.78 5.73 -19.43
CA LYS A 446 -23.65 5.55 -20.36
C LYS A 446 -22.90 6.84 -20.70
N THR A 447 -23.53 8.00 -20.52
CA THR A 447 -23.07 9.26 -21.14
C THR A 447 -23.00 10.45 -20.20
N GLN A 448 -23.68 10.44 -19.06
CA GLN A 448 -23.68 11.57 -18.13
C GLN A 448 -22.43 11.55 -17.26
N LYS A 449 -21.81 12.71 -17.11
CA LYS A 449 -20.63 12.93 -16.27
C LYS A 449 -20.76 14.28 -15.59
N GLU A 450 -20.82 14.29 -14.27
CA GLU A 450 -20.98 15.51 -13.48
C GLU A 450 -19.76 15.75 -12.61
N VAL A 451 -19.29 17.00 -12.57
CA VAL A 451 -18.06 17.40 -11.89
C VAL A 451 -18.40 18.08 -10.59
N ILE A 452 -17.91 17.54 -9.47
CA ILE A 452 -18.15 18.10 -8.14
C ILE A 452 -16.82 18.31 -7.42
N GLU A 453 -16.64 19.50 -6.86
CA GLU A 453 -15.52 19.86 -6.00
C GLU A 453 -16.02 20.14 -4.58
N LEU A 454 -15.30 19.67 -3.57
CA LEU A 454 -15.62 19.87 -2.15
C LEU A 454 -14.57 20.76 -1.50
N LYS A 455 -14.99 21.76 -0.73
CA LYS A 455 -14.07 22.68 -0.05
C LYS A 455 -14.59 23.08 1.33
N LEU A 456 -13.67 23.16 2.30
CA LEU A 456 -13.93 23.80 3.60
C LEU A 456 -13.74 25.32 3.47
N ILE A 457 -14.64 26.13 4.03
CA ILE A 457 -14.53 27.61 4.05
C ILE A 457 -13.56 28.07 5.16
N GLN A 458 -12.36 27.51 5.21
CA GLN A 458 -11.33 27.89 6.20
C GLN A 458 -10.22 28.76 5.60
N ALA A 459 -10.06 28.75 4.28
CA ALA A 459 -9.02 29.51 3.58
C ALA A 459 -9.60 30.76 2.90
N PRO A 460 -8.92 31.93 2.96
CA PRO A 460 -9.37 33.19 2.34
C PRO A 460 -9.64 33.15 0.83
N LYS A 461 -9.27 32.06 0.16
CA LYS A 461 -9.41 31.83 -1.30
C LYS A 461 -10.06 30.49 -1.65
N ALA A 462 -10.73 29.83 -0.70
CA ALA A 462 -11.34 28.52 -0.94
C ALA A 462 -12.34 28.55 -2.11
N VAL A 463 -13.19 29.57 -2.15
CA VAL A 463 -14.20 29.78 -3.22
C VAL A 463 -13.53 30.04 -4.58
N GLU A 464 -12.61 31.00 -4.66
CA GLU A 464 -11.90 31.34 -5.91
C GLU A 464 -11.13 30.13 -6.48
N ARG A 465 -10.46 29.37 -5.61
CA ARG A 465 -9.75 28.15 -6.01
C ARG A 465 -10.71 27.07 -6.48
N GLY A 466 -11.79 26.82 -5.74
CA GLY A 466 -12.81 25.83 -6.08
C GLY A 466 -13.47 26.13 -7.43
N LEU A 467 -13.91 27.38 -7.66
CA LEU A 467 -14.50 27.82 -8.92
C LEU A 467 -13.57 27.56 -10.12
N ARG A 468 -12.28 27.91 -9.97
CA ARG A 468 -11.28 27.66 -11.01
C ARG A 468 -11.07 26.18 -11.27
N GLN A 469 -10.98 25.35 -10.22
CA GLN A 469 -10.78 23.90 -10.34
C GLN A 469 -11.96 23.23 -11.06
N VAL A 470 -13.19 23.52 -10.63
CA VAL A 470 -14.41 22.99 -11.26
C VAL A 470 -14.46 23.39 -12.73
N SER A 471 -14.24 24.66 -13.05
CA SER A 471 -14.27 25.18 -14.43
C SER A 471 -13.20 24.55 -15.33
N GLU A 472 -11.97 24.40 -14.85
CA GLU A 472 -10.89 23.75 -15.61
C GLU A 472 -11.22 22.28 -15.89
N TYR A 473 -11.74 21.57 -14.91
CA TYR A 473 -12.03 20.14 -15.02
C TYR A 473 -13.29 19.85 -15.86
N ALA A 474 -14.36 20.62 -15.67
CA ALA A 474 -15.58 20.55 -16.49
C ALA A 474 -15.24 20.71 -17.98
N ARG A 475 -14.45 21.72 -18.34
CA ARG A 475 -13.98 21.91 -19.73
C ARG A 475 -13.19 20.72 -20.26
N ARG A 476 -12.32 20.13 -19.44
CA ARG A 476 -11.54 18.94 -19.83
C ARG A 476 -12.43 17.73 -20.12
N LEU A 477 -13.57 17.63 -19.44
CA LEU A 477 -14.59 16.60 -19.68
C LEU A 477 -15.63 17.01 -20.75
N GLY A 478 -15.51 18.19 -21.35
CA GLY A 478 -16.47 18.70 -22.33
C GLY A 478 -17.81 19.08 -21.72
N ARG A 479 -17.82 19.51 -20.45
CA ARG A 479 -18.98 19.99 -19.71
C ARG A 479 -18.97 21.51 -19.60
N ASP A 480 -20.15 22.10 -19.71
CA ASP A 480 -20.46 23.51 -19.52
C ASP A 480 -21.02 23.81 -18.12
N LYS A 481 -21.33 22.77 -17.34
CA LYS A 481 -21.78 22.87 -15.95
C LYS A 481 -20.90 22.09 -14.98
N GLY A 482 -20.79 22.57 -13.74
CA GLY A 482 -20.13 21.88 -12.63
C GLY A 482 -20.62 22.37 -11.27
N TYR A 483 -20.20 21.71 -10.20
CA TYR A 483 -20.73 21.92 -8.86
C TYR A 483 -19.61 22.13 -7.84
N LEU A 484 -19.75 23.13 -6.98
CA LEU A 484 -18.83 23.44 -5.88
C LEU A 484 -19.60 23.40 -4.56
N ILE A 485 -19.31 22.43 -3.70
CA ILE A 485 -19.91 22.31 -2.37
C ILE A 485 -18.94 22.86 -1.33
N LEU A 486 -19.38 23.90 -0.64
CA LEU A 486 -18.62 24.63 0.38
C LEU A 486 -19.19 24.32 1.75
N PHE A 487 -18.37 23.75 2.63
CA PHE A 487 -18.76 23.44 4.01
C PHE A 487 -18.19 24.48 4.98
N ASP A 488 -19.07 25.15 5.70
CA ASP A 488 -18.71 26.07 6.77
C ASP A 488 -18.81 25.39 8.14
N ARG A 489 -17.65 24.99 8.68
CA ARG A 489 -17.56 24.35 9.99
C ARG A 489 -17.76 25.32 11.15
N GLU A 490 -17.58 26.62 10.92
CA GLU A 490 -17.71 27.66 11.93
C GLU A 490 -19.05 28.40 11.84
N ALA A 491 -19.93 27.97 10.93
CA ALA A 491 -21.26 28.51 10.76
C ALA A 491 -22.04 28.49 12.08
N THR A 492 -22.45 29.69 12.51
CA THR A 492 -23.36 29.90 13.65
C THR A 492 -24.83 29.89 13.24
N THR A 493 -25.10 29.83 11.93
CA THR A 493 -26.44 29.72 11.35
C THR A 493 -27.16 28.49 11.92
N PRO A 494 -28.42 28.64 12.37
CA PRO A 494 -29.26 27.51 12.79
C PRO A 494 -29.31 26.43 11.70
N TRP A 495 -29.35 25.16 12.11
CA TRP A 495 -29.30 24.04 11.16
C TRP A 495 -30.42 24.09 10.13
N GLU A 496 -31.62 24.57 10.51
CA GLU A 496 -32.78 24.66 9.63
C GLU A 496 -32.60 25.70 8.51
N GLU A 497 -31.69 26.65 8.68
CA GLU A 497 -31.44 27.78 7.77
C GLU A 497 -30.18 27.59 6.90
N ARG A 498 -29.40 26.51 7.10
CA ARG A 498 -28.17 26.24 6.32
C ARG A 498 -28.48 25.85 4.89
N GLY A 499 -27.58 26.11 3.93
CA GLY A 499 -27.83 25.76 2.53
C GLY A 499 -28.26 26.97 1.71
N GLU A 500 -27.28 27.59 1.07
CA GLU A 500 -27.49 28.58 0.00
C GLU A 500 -27.00 27.99 -1.31
N VAL A 501 -27.75 28.22 -2.39
CA VAL A 501 -27.40 27.77 -3.74
C VAL A 501 -27.36 28.99 -4.66
N GLU A 502 -26.24 29.19 -5.33
CA GLU A 502 -26.03 30.29 -6.29
C GLU A 502 -25.34 29.77 -7.56
N GLU A 503 -25.66 30.32 -8.73
CA GLU A 503 -24.94 30.01 -9.97
C GLU A 503 -23.92 31.12 -10.29
N MET A 504 -22.69 30.72 -10.61
CA MET A 504 -21.61 31.62 -10.98
C MET A 504 -20.99 31.21 -12.32
N GLU A 505 -20.67 32.20 -13.15
CA GLU A 505 -19.94 31.97 -14.40
C GLU A 505 -18.43 32.07 -14.18
N THR A 506 -17.70 31.00 -14.48
CA THR A 506 -16.22 30.99 -14.39
C THR A 506 -15.62 30.28 -15.59
N GLY A 507 -14.81 30.98 -16.38
CA GLY A 507 -14.07 30.36 -17.49
C GLY A 507 -14.93 29.75 -18.60
N GLY A 508 -16.18 30.21 -18.76
CA GLY A 508 -17.15 29.68 -19.72
C GLY A 508 -17.86 28.40 -19.26
N VAL A 509 -17.91 28.17 -17.94
CA VAL A 509 -18.63 27.09 -17.28
C VAL A 509 -19.52 27.70 -16.21
N THR A 510 -20.79 27.30 -16.19
CA THR A 510 -21.73 27.60 -15.12
C THR A 510 -21.41 26.71 -13.92
N VAL A 511 -20.99 27.30 -12.80
CA VAL A 511 -20.70 26.60 -11.55
C VAL A 511 -21.82 26.84 -10.56
N VAL A 512 -22.50 25.78 -10.14
CA VAL A 512 -23.47 25.81 -9.05
C VAL A 512 -22.70 25.74 -7.74
N VAL A 513 -22.72 26.81 -6.97
CA VAL A 513 -22.06 26.93 -5.67
C VAL A 513 -23.10 26.67 -4.58
N VAL A 514 -22.82 25.69 -3.73
CA VAL A 514 -23.67 25.30 -2.61
C VAL A 514 -22.91 25.58 -1.31
N ARG A 515 -23.50 26.33 -0.37
CA ARG A 515 -22.88 26.66 0.92
C ARG A 515 -23.68 26.04 2.06
N VAL A 516 -23.07 25.15 2.83
CA VAL A 516 -23.72 24.29 3.85
C VAL A 516 -22.97 24.18 5.16
#